data_AF-A0A0E0PHC4-F1
#
_entry.id   AF-A0A0E0PHC4-F1
#
_cell.length_a   1.000
_cell.length_b   1.000
_cell.length_c   1.000
_cell.angle_alpha   90.00
_cell.angle_beta   90.00
_cell.angle_gamma   90.00
#
_symmetry.space_group_name_H-M   'P 1'
#
loop_
_entity.id
_entity.type
_entity.pdbx_description
1 polymer ?
#
loop_
_entity_poly.entity_id
_entity_poly.type
_entity_poly.pdbx_seq_one_letter_code
_entity_poly.pdbx_strand_id
1 'polypeptide(L)'
;MKGNMEMNNLCVEQEGSQLPEENKNKVQCKYLSWEETSESDLWDCRPDLVLGADIIYDPVCVPHLIRVLSMLLRRGNNRGTNNVANKEETSNEFSSAATEVPVAYIATVIRNAETFNCFDKAAADAKLSVVNITNSEAPLSLLPYMLSYDRSSVQLLKITLLS
;
A
#
# COMPACT_ATOMS: atom_id res chain seq x y z
N MET A 1 13.76 -12.20 5.08
CA MET A 1 12.66 -11.51 5.81
C MET A 1 12.17 -12.31 7.02
N LYS A 2 11.98 -13.64 6.91
CA LYS A 2 11.60 -14.51 8.05
C LYS A 2 12.44 -14.31 9.32
N GLY A 3 13.77 -14.32 9.21
CA GLY A 3 14.65 -14.10 10.38
C GLY A 3 14.53 -12.71 11.05
N ASN A 4 14.18 -11.65 10.30
CA ASN A 4 13.93 -10.34 10.90
C ASN A 4 12.59 -10.28 11.63
N MET A 5 11.58 -11.02 11.15
CA MET A 5 10.28 -11.11 11.80
C MET A 5 10.38 -11.90 13.11
N GLU A 6 11.12 -13.01 13.10
CA GLU A 6 11.44 -13.81 14.30
C GLU A 6 12.15 -12.95 15.35
N MET A 7 13.11 -12.11 14.94
CA MET A 7 13.83 -11.20 15.83
C MET A 7 12.95 -10.11 16.47
N ASN A 8 11.78 -9.81 15.88
CA ASN A 8 10.83 -8.82 16.38
C ASN A 8 9.60 -9.45 17.08
N ASN A 9 9.65 -10.74 17.42
CA ASN A 9 8.54 -11.49 18.02
C ASN A 9 7.25 -11.47 17.19
N LEU A 10 7.38 -11.35 15.86
CA LEU A 10 6.24 -11.38 14.95
C LEU A 10 6.03 -12.84 14.50
N CYS A 11 4.91 -13.43 14.92
CA CYS A 11 4.58 -14.81 14.57
C CYS A 11 4.26 -14.90 13.07
N VAL A 12 5.05 -15.68 12.33
CA VAL A 12 4.75 -16.03 10.93
C VAL A 12 3.92 -17.31 10.97
N GLU A 13 2.61 -17.20 10.78
CA GLU A 13 1.78 -18.41 10.71
C GLU A 13 2.19 -19.29 9.54
N GLN A 14 2.45 -20.56 9.84
CA GLN A 14 2.41 -21.64 8.86
C GLN A 14 0.95 -22.10 8.72
N GLU A 15 0.52 -22.43 7.51
CA GLU A 15 -0.79 -23.03 7.25
C GLU A 15 -0.99 -24.25 8.17
N GLY A 16 -1.86 -24.13 9.18
CA GLY A 16 -2.27 -25.26 10.02
C GLY A 16 -2.43 -25.03 11.52
N SER A 17 -2.05 -23.88 12.09
CA SER A 17 -2.23 -23.65 13.54
C SER A 17 -3.62 -23.10 13.88
N GLN A 18 -4.49 -23.95 14.43
CA GLN A 18 -5.77 -23.53 15.02
C GLN A 18 -5.52 -22.96 16.43
N LEU A 19 -5.70 -21.65 16.62
CA LEU A 19 -6.02 -21.03 17.91
C LEU A 19 -6.71 -19.66 17.65
N PRO A 20 -7.89 -19.40 18.23
CA PRO A 20 -8.63 -18.16 18.02
C PRO A 20 -8.24 -17.14 19.10
N GLU A 21 -7.16 -16.40 18.88
CA GLU A 21 -7.04 -15.06 19.46
C GLU A 21 -6.79 -14.09 18.31
N GLU A 22 -7.68 -13.10 18.14
CA GLU A 22 -7.53 -11.99 17.21
C GLU A 22 -6.31 -11.14 17.60
N ASN A 23 -5.13 -11.64 17.26
CA ASN A 23 -3.91 -10.87 17.33
C ASN A 23 -3.99 -9.79 16.25
N LYS A 24 -4.30 -8.56 16.67
CA LYS A 24 -4.31 -7.35 15.82
C LYS A 24 -2.98 -7.09 15.08
N ASN A 25 -1.92 -7.81 15.45
CA ASN A 25 -0.57 -7.69 14.90
C ASN A 25 -0.13 -8.97 14.16
N LYS A 26 -1.02 -9.55 13.35
CA LYS A 26 -0.68 -10.68 12.48
C LYS A 26 0.15 -10.19 11.30
N VAL A 27 1.29 -10.83 11.07
CA VAL A 27 2.18 -10.52 9.94
C VAL A 27 2.22 -11.73 9.00
N GLN A 28 1.96 -11.49 7.72
CA GLN A 28 1.97 -12.53 6.70
C GLN A 28 2.96 -12.17 5.60
N CYS A 29 3.69 -13.19 5.13
CA CYS A 29 4.49 -13.11 3.93
C CYS A 29 3.74 -13.82 2.80
N LYS A 30 3.40 -13.09 1.73
CA LYS A 30 2.78 -13.66 0.53
C LYS A 30 3.68 -13.43 -0.68
N TYR A 31 3.70 -14.39 -1.60
CA TYR A 31 4.28 -14.17 -2.92
C TYR A 31 3.32 -13.34 -3.77
N LEU A 32 3.85 -12.37 -4.52
CA LEU A 32 3.08 -11.50 -5.40
C LEU A 32 3.91 -11.17 -6.65
N SER A 33 3.64 -11.85 -7.78
CA SER A 33 4.22 -11.48 -9.08
C SER A 33 3.45 -10.32 -9.68
N TRP A 34 4.10 -9.19 -9.94
CA TRP A 34 3.41 -8.04 -10.52
C TRP A 34 2.89 -8.31 -11.94
N GLU A 35 3.54 -9.20 -12.67
CA GLU A 35 3.24 -9.58 -14.05
C GLU A 35 1.96 -10.41 -14.13
N GLU A 36 1.79 -11.36 -13.22
CA GLU A 36 0.73 -12.37 -13.28
C GLU A 36 -0.46 -12.08 -12.36
N THR A 37 -0.29 -11.23 -11.34
CA THR A 37 -1.32 -10.94 -10.33
C THR A 37 -2.62 -10.44 -10.96
N SER A 38 -3.75 -10.99 -10.54
CA SER A 38 -5.10 -10.57 -10.88
C SER A 38 -5.79 -9.83 -9.73
N GLU A 39 -6.95 -9.21 -9.97
CA GLU A 39 -7.75 -8.58 -8.91
C GLU A 39 -8.22 -9.58 -7.86
N SER A 40 -8.51 -10.83 -8.26
CA SER A 40 -8.94 -11.88 -7.34
C SER A 40 -7.85 -12.27 -6.34
N ASP A 41 -6.58 -12.24 -6.75
CA ASP A 41 -5.45 -12.57 -5.87
C ASP A 41 -5.22 -11.50 -4.80
N LEU A 42 -5.66 -10.27 -5.09
CA LEU A 42 -5.59 -9.12 -4.19
C LEU A 42 -6.90 -8.87 -3.44
N TRP A 43 -7.96 -9.64 -3.67
CA TRP A 43 -9.26 -9.40 -3.06
C TRP A 43 -9.23 -9.49 -1.53
N ASP A 44 -8.47 -10.46 -1.02
CA ASP A 44 -8.22 -10.63 0.41
C ASP A 44 -7.29 -9.54 0.99
N CYS A 45 -6.55 -8.86 0.11
CA CYS A 45 -5.62 -7.80 0.45
C CYS A 45 -6.31 -6.44 0.22
N ARG A 46 -7.04 -5.94 1.22
CA ARG A 46 -7.62 -4.58 1.22
C ARG A 46 -6.81 -3.66 2.13
N PRO A 47 -5.60 -3.23 1.72
CA PRO A 47 -4.79 -2.37 2.56
C PRO A 47 -5.39 -0.97 2.64
N ASP A 48 -5.33 -0.36 3.82
CA ASP A 48 -5.47 1.09 3.96
C ASP A 48 -4.17 1.81 3.56
N LEU A 49 -3.03 1.11 3.67
CA LEU A 49 -1.69 1.63 3.42
C LEU A 49 -0.83 0.64 2.62
N VAL A 50 -0.23 1.10 1.52
CA VAL A 50 0.77 0.35 0.75
C VAL A 50 2.13 1.04 0.91
N LEU A 51 3.18 0.26 1.18
CA LEU A 51 4.54 0.78 1.33
C LEU A 51 5.46 0.13 0.30
N GLY A 52 6.26 0.94 -0.39
CA GLY A 52 7.29 0.50 -1.32
C GLY A 52 8.62 1.21 -1.05
N ALA A 53 9.73 0.52 -1.26
CA ALA A 53 11.07 1.08 -1.11
C ALA A 53 11.97 0.63 -2.26
N ASP A 54 12.45 1.60 -3.03
CA ASP A 54 13.33 1.48 -4.20
C ASP A 54 12.84 0.47 -5.25
N ILE A 55 11.54 0.49 -5.53
CA ILE A 55 10.87 -0.44 -6.46
C ILE A 55 10.70 0.09 -7.89
N ILE A 56 11.17 1.32 -8.17
CA ILE A 56 11.09 1.98 -9.48
C ILE A 56 12.48 1.98 -10.13
N TYR A 57 12.91 0.82 -10.64
CA TYR A 57 14.28 0.65 -11.16
C TYR A 57 14.34 0.22 -12.63
N ASP A 58 13.37 -0.55 -13.13
CA ASP A 58 13.32 -1.06 -14.50
C ASP A 58 12.03 -0.59 -15.21
N PRO A 59 12.13 0.10 -16.37
CA PRO A 59 10.95 0.53 -17.13
C PRO A 59 10.06 -0.64 -17.58
N VAL A 60 10.58 -1.85 -17.75
CA VAL A 60 9.79 -3.04 -18.12
C VAL A 60 8.83 -3.44 -17.01
N CYS A 61 9.20 -3.23 -15.75
CA CYS A 61 8.35 -3.55 -14.59
C CYS A 61 7.27 -2.49 -14.33
N VAL A 62 7.43 -1.26 -14.84
CA VAL A 62 6.54 -0.13 -14.55
C VAL A 62 5.07 -0.41 -14.87
N PRO A 63 4.69 -0.95 -16.05
CA PRO A 63 3.29 -1.23 -16.36
C PRO A 63 2.66 -2.21 -15.37
N HIS A 64 3.41 -3.23 -14.96
CA HIS A 64 2.98 -4.24 -14.01
C HIS A 64 2.81 -3.65 -12.60
N LEU A 65 3.77 -2.83 -12.15
CA LEU A 65 3.71 -2.12 -10.88
C LEU A 65 2.50 -1.18 -10.81
N ILE A 66 2.27 -0.36 -11.84
CA ILE A 66 1.13 0.57 -11.90
C ILE A 66 -0.20 -0.16 -11.86
N ARG A 67 -0.31 -1.29 -12.56
CA ARG A 67 -1.51 -2.15 -12.52
C ARG A 67 -1.77 -2.66 -11.11
N VAL A 68 -0.75 -3.18 -10.43
CA VAL A 68 -0.86 -3.66 -9.04
C VAL A 68 -1.25 -2.53 -8.09
N LEU A 69 -0.59 -1.38 -8.15
CA LEU A 69 -0.94 -0.21 -7.34
C LEU A 69 -2.38 0.22 -7.60
N SER A 70 -2.83 0.22 -8.85
CA SER A 70 -4.22 0.55 -9.20
C SER A 70 -5.21 -0.41 -8.57
N MET A 71 -4.92 -1.72 -8.56
CA MET A 71 -5.78 -2.73 -7.92
C MET A 71 -5.82 -2.55 -6.40
N LEU A 72 -4.66 -2.32 -5.76
CA LEU A 72 -4.57 -2.13 -4.30
C LEU A 72 -5.23 -0.82 -3.83
N LEU A 73 -5.17 0.24 -4.65
CA LEU A 73 -5.73 1.55 -4.31
C LEU A 73 -7.21 1.68 -4.65
N ARG A 74 -7.78 0.77 -5.44
CA ARG A 74 -9.21 0.71 -5.71
C ARG A 74 -9.92 0.11 -4.50
N ARG A 75 -10.68 0.94 -3.78
CA ARG A 75 -11.64 0.43 -2.81
C ARG A 75 -12.77 -0.26 -3.58
N GLY A 76 -12.92 -1.57 -3.40
CA GLY A 76 -14.00 -2.31 -4.04
C GLY A 76 -15.36 -1.69 -3.68
N ASN A 77 -16.03 -1.08 -4.65
CA ASN A 77 -17.38 -0.52 -4.53
C ASN A 77 -18.46 -1.61 -4.46
N ASN A 78 -18.12 -2.84 -4.06
CA ASN A 78 -19.08 -3.94 -3.88
C ASN A 78 -19.88 -3.80 -2.57
N ARG A 79 -20.26 -2.58 -2.20
CA ARG A 79 -21.39 -2.39 -1.29
C ARG A 79 -22.64 -2.52 -2.14
N GLY A 80 -23.05 -3.78 -2.34
CA GLY A 80 -24.10 -4.16 -3.27
C GLY A 80 -25.29 -3.21 -3.22
N THR A 81 -25.71 -2.74 -4.38
CA THR A 81 -27.04 -2.17 -4.62
C THR A 81 -28.08 -3.29 -4.48
N ASN A 82 -28.23 -3.85 -3.29
CA ASN A 82 -29.40 -4.63 -2.93
C ASN A 82 -30.30 -3.70 -2.11
N ASN A 83 -31.04 -2.84 -2.82
CA ASN A 83 -32.16 -2.12 -2.25
C ASN A 83 -33.28 -3.13 -1.95
N VAL A 84 -33.16 -3.86 -0.84
CA VAL A 84 -34.33 -4.36 -0.12
C VAL A 84 -34.59 -3.34 0.97
N ALA A 85 -35.60 -2.52 0.71
CA ALA A 85 -36.21 -1.67 1.72
C ALA A 85 -36.54 -2.52 2.94
N ASN A 86 -36.04 -2.14 4.12
CA ASN A 86 -36.79 -2.15 5.36
C ASN A 86 -36.08 -1.22 6.35
N LYS A 87 -36.79 -0.15 6.69
CA LYS A 87 -36.52 0.70 7.85
C LYS A 87 -36.61 -0.17 9.09
N GLU A 88 -35.66 -0.04 10.00
CA GLU A 88 -35.95 0.04 11.43
C GLU A 88 -34.78 0.70 12.14
N GLU A 89 -35.13 1.72 12.90
CA GLU A 89 -34.23 2.61 13.63
C GLU A 89 -33.76 1.91 14.90
N THR A 90 -32.46 1.88 15.14
CA THR A 90 -31.94 1.77 16.51
C THR A 90 -30.59 2.47 16.57
N SER A 91 -30.58 3.50 17.43
CA SER A 91 -29.47 4.38 17.72
C SER A 91 -28.27 3.61 18.27
N ASN A 92 -27.16 3.64 17.54
CA ASN A 92 -25.83 3.56 18.14
C ASN A 92 -24.90 4.47 17.34
N GLU A 93 -24.65 5.67 17.88
CA GLU A 93 -23.70 6.65 17.38
C GLU A 93 -22.28 6.08 17.47
N PHE A 94 -21.83 5.42 16.40
CA PHE A 94 -20.42 5.33 16.05
C PHE A 94 -20.25 5.58 14.54
N SER A 95 -20.78 6.71 14.09
CA SER A 95 -20.52 7.25 12.77
C SER A 95 -19.22 8.05 12.80
N SER A 96 -18.09 7.34 12.74
CA SER A 96 -16.77 7.91 12.42
C SER A 96 -15.86 6.84 11.80
N ALA A 97 -16.35 6.17 10.76
CA ALA A 97 -15.47 5.54 9.79
C ALA A 97 -15.55 6.39 8.52
N ALA A 98 -14.93 7.57 8.55
CA ALA A 98 -14.46 8.16 7.32
C ALA A 98 -13.49 7.13 6.75
N THR A 99 -13.99 6.30 5.83
CA THR A 99 -13.22 5.21 5.25
C THR A 99 -12.11 5.86 4.45
N GLU A 100 -10.94 6.02 5.07
CA GLU A 100 -9.78 6.63 4.45
C GLU A 100 -9.51 5.92 3.12
N VAL A 101 -9.32 6.71 2.08
CA VAL A 101 -9.02 6.19 0.75
C VAL A 101 -7.64 5.52 0.85
N PRO A 102 -7.48 4.28 0.36
CA PRO A 102 -6.18 3.62 0.38
C PRO A 102 -5.11 4.54 -0.21
N VAL A 103 -3.95 4.59 0.44
CA VAL A 103 -2.82 5.41 0.03
C VAL A 103 -1.57 4.56 -0.09
N ALA A 104 -0.76 4.84 -1.10
CA ALA A 104 0.56 4.23 -1.23
C ALA A 104 1.66 5.27 -0.98
N TYR A 105 2.72 4.86 -0.29
CA TYR A 105 3.95 5.62 -0.17
C TYR A 105 5.11 4.82 -0.74
N ILE A 106 5.87 5.44 -1.65
CA ILE A 106 7.07 4.85 -2.24
C ILE A 106 8.26 5.74 -1.91
N ALA A 107 9.23 5.19 -1.19
CA ALA A 107 10.55 5.80 -1.04
C ALA A 107 11.45 5.34 -2.20
N THR A 108 12.10 6.24 -2.93
CA THR A 108 12.96 5.86 -4.06
C THR A 108 14.09 6.88 -4.29
N VAL A 109 15.17 6.45 -4.92
CA VAL A 109 16.19 7.34 -5.48
C VAL A 109 16.04 7.37 -7.00
N ILE A 110 15.92 8.55 -7.59
CA ILE A 110 15.87 8.68 -9.06
C ILE A 110 17.28 8.47 -9.62
N ARG A 111 17.60 7.22 -9.97
CA ARG A 111 18.88 6.85 -10.61
C ARG A 111 18.84 7.04 -12.13
N ASN A 112 17.67 6.83 -12.73
CA ASN A 112 17.41 7.02 -14.15
C ASN A 112 16.13 7.85 -14.31
N ALA A 113 16.27 9.03 -14.90
CA ALA A 113 15.15 9.94 -15.14
C ALA A 113 14.15 9.39 -16.17
N GLU A 114 14.61 8.62 -17.17
CA GLU A 114 13.73 8.02 -18.17
C GLU A 114 12.80 6.98 -17.54
N THR A 115 13.33 6.11 -16.67
CA THR A 115 12.52 5.14 -15.93
C THR A 115 11.47 5.83 -15.06
N PHE A 116 11.86 6.91 -14.36
CA PHE A 116 10.94 7.68 -13.54
C PHE A 116 9.85 8.37 -14.37
N ASN A 117 10.22 8.94 -15.51
CA ASN A 117 9.25 9.57 -16.43
C ASN A 117 8.26 8.54 -17.01
N CYS A 118 8.72 7.33 -17.33
CA CYS A 118 7.84 6.23 -17.73
C CYS A 118 6.85 5.88 -16.61
N PHE A 119 7.31 5.84 -15.36
CA PHE A 119 6.46 5.62 -14.19
C PHE A 119 5.41 6.72 -14.00
N ASP A 120 5.84 7.99 -14.03
CA ASP A 120 4.95 9.13 -13.83
C ASP A 120 3.85 9.20 -14.89
N LYS A 121 4.24 8.97 -16.16
CA LYS A 121 3.29 8.89 -17.27
C LYS A 121 2.30 7.73 -17.12
N ALA A 122 2.79 6.53 -16.83
CA ALA A 122 1.93 5.36 -16.66
C ALA A 122 0.97 5.52 -15.47
N ALA A 123 1.42 6.14 -14.38
CA ALA A 123 0.59 6.49 -13.24
C ALA A 123 -0.53 7.45 -13.63
N ALA A 124 -0.21 8.53 -14.35
CA ALA A 124 -1.20 9.49 -14.85
C ALA A 124 -2.24 8.82 -15.77
N ASP A 125 -1.80 7.97 -16.70
CA ASP A 125 -2.68 7.21 -17.60
C ASP A 125 -3.63 6.27 -16.83
N ALA A 126 -3.17 5.73 -15.69
CA ALA A 126 -3.95 4.88 -14.80
C ALA A 126 -4.83 5.65 -13.79
N LYS A 127 -4.90 6.98 -13.89
CA LYS A 127 -5.59 7.87 -12.94
C LYS A 127 -5.03 7.81 -11.52
N LEU A 128 -3.73 7.62 -11.38
CA LEU A 128 -3.02 7.73 -10.11
C LEU A 128 -2.36 9.12 -10.02
N SER A 129 -2.61 9.82 -8.92
CA SER A 129 -1.89 11.04 -8.57
C SER A 129 -0.61 10.67 -7.84
N VAL A 130 0.53 11.10 -8.34
CA VAL A 130 1.85 10.95 -7.70
C VAL A 130 2.31 12.33 -7.24
N VAL A 131 2.58 12.47 -5.94
CA VAL A 131 3.01 13.72 -5.32
C VAL A 131 4.29 13.47 -4.54
N ASN A 132 5.35 14.23 -4.81
CA ASN A 132 6.55 14.20 -4.00
C ASN A 132 6.34 15.00 -2.71
N ILE A 133 6.41 14.30 -1.56
CA ILE A 133 6.18 14.87 -0.22
C ILE A 133 7.45 14.94 0.64
N THR A 134 8.62 14.68 0.05
CA THR A 134 9.92 14.61 0.76
C THR A 134 10.18 15.82 1.65
N ASN A 135 9.81 17.01 1.18
CA ASN A 135 10.06 18.27 1.87
C ASN A 135 8.86 18.78 2.69
N SER A 136 7.66 18.24 2.46
CA SER A 136 6.45 18.66 3.19
C SER A 136 6.25 17.86 4.48
N GLU A 137 6.64 16.60 4.48
CA GLU A 137 6.45 15.67 5.58
C GLU A 137 7.81 15.19 6.10
N ALA A 138 8.41 15.98 6.99
CA ALA A 138 9.68 15.59 7.59
C ALA A 138 9.48 14.35 8.49
N PRO A 139 10.25 13.26 8.30
CA PRO A 139 10.11 12.08 9.12
C PRO A 139 10.47 12.40 10.57
N LEU A 140 9.64 11.89 11.49
CA LEU A 140 9.95 11.92 12.92
C LEU A 140 11.31 11.24 13.18
N SER A 141 12.10 11.79 14.10
CA SER A 141 13.40 11.23 14.48
C SER A 141 13.25 10.00 15.38
N LEU A 142 12.62 8.95 14.86
CA LEU A 142 12.36 7.70 15.58
C LEU A 142 13.59 6.77 15.59
N LEU A 143 14.49 6.96 14.62
CA LEU A 143 15.70 6.14 14.46
C LEU A 143 16.92 7.08 14.40
N PRO A 144 17.49 7.48 15.56
CA PRO A 144 18.56 8.48 15.61
C PRO A 144 19.80 8.09 14.80
N TYR A 145 20.09 6.79 14.68
CA TYR A 145 21.19 6.29 13.86
C TYR A 145 20.96 6.53 12.36
N MET A 146 19.72 6.75 11.91
CA MET A 146 19.45 7.07 10.51
C MET A 146 19.87 8.49 10.12
N LEU A 147 20.16 9.35 11.10
CA LEU A 147 20.62 10.73 10.86
C LEU A 147 22.03 10.80 10.28
N SER A 148 22.83 9.74 10.40
CA SER A 148 24.19 9.68 9.85
C SER A 148 24.23 9.34 8.36
N TYR A 149 23.13 8.82 7.78
CA TYR A 149 23.08 8.52 6.36
C TYR A 149 22.72 9.77 5.55
N ASP A 150 23.44 9.98 4.45
CA ASP A 150 23.01 10.92 3.43
C ASP A 150 21.74 10.41 2.76
N ARG A 151 20.66 11.17 2.93
CA ARG A 151 19.32 10.88 2.40
C ARG A 151 18.84 11.98 1.46
N SER A 152 19.72 12.91 1.07
CA SER A 152 19.38 14.06 0.23
C SER A 152 18.82 13.67 -1.15
N SER A 153 19.18 12.49 -1.64
CA SER A 153 18.74 11.93 -2.92
C SER A 153 17.48 11.06 -2.81
N VAL A 154 17.03 10.73 -1.60
CA VAL A 154 15.86 9.88 -1.37
C VAL A 154 14.61 10.73 -1.47
N GLN A 155 13.69 10.32 -2.33
CA GLN A 155 12.39 10.94 -2.50
C GLN A 155 11.30 10.07 -1.89
N LEU A 156 10.35 10.70 -1.21
CA LEU A 156 9.12 10.07 -0.73
C LEU A 156 7.95 10.52 -1.62
N LEU A 157 7.34 9.56 -2.30
CA LEU A 157 6.20 9.76 -3.18
C LEU A 157 4.94 9.28 -2.49
N LYS A 158 3.91 10.13 -2.46
CA LYS A 158 2.55 9.78 -2.07
C LYS A 158 1.74 9.50 -3.32
N ILE A 159 1.07 8.35 -3.37
CA ILE A 159 0.27 7.92 -4.51
C ILE A 159 -1.17 7.67 -4.06
N THR A 160 -2.11 8.27 -4.78
CA THR A 160 -3.55 8.16 -4.52
C THR A 160 -4.32 7.96 -5.81
N LEU A 161 -5.49 7.33 -5.75
CA LEU A 161 -6.38 7.23 -6.89
C LEU A 161 -7.10 8.58 -7.10
N LEU A 162 -7.06 9.11 -8.32
CA LEU A 162 -7.84 10.29 -8.70
C LEU A 162 -9.33 9.89 -8.73
N SER A 163 -10.13 10.57 -7.90
CA SER A 163 -11.60 10.41 -7.86
C SER A 163 -12.28 11.09 -9.03
#